data_AF-A0A529F7D2-F1
#
_entry.id   AF-A0A529F7D2-F1
#
_cell.length_a   1.000
_cell.length_b   1.000
_cell.length_c   1.000
_cell.angle_alpha   90.00
_cell.angle_beta   90.00
_cell.angle_gamma   90.00
#
_symmetry.space_group_name_H-M   'P 1'
#
loop_
_entity.id
_entity.type
_entity.pdbx_description
1 polymer ?
#
loop_
_entity_poly.entity_id
_entity_poly.type
_entity_poly.pdbx_seq_one_letter_code
_entity_poly.pdbx_strand_id
1 'polypeptide(L)'
;CYSFDFLAPEKISAAKVRAVLEAFGKVASDGWSCWAFSNHDVMRPASRWAASEADPTAYLKVISALLMSLRGSVCLYQGEELG
;
A
#
# COMPACT_ATOMS: atom_id res chain seq x y z
N CYS A 1 -5.07 12.98 6.30
CA CYS A 1 -4.13 12.38 7.29
C CYS A 1 -3.19 11.41 6.57
N TYR A 2 -1.99 11.15 7.07
CA TYR A 2 -1.10 10.10 6.55
C TYR A 2 -1.37 8.77 7.27
N SER A 3 -1.64 7.70 6.52
CA SER A 3 -1.99 6.38 7.08
C SER A 3 -0.77 5.46 7.20
N PHE A 4 -0.72 4.70 8.29
CA PHE A 4 0.28 3.65 8.53
C PHE A 4 -0.27 2.23 8.32
N ASP A 5 -1.54 2.10 7.90
CA ASP A 5 -2.28 0.82 7.89
C ASP A 5 -1.68 -0.26 6.96
N PHE A 6 -0.88 0.16 5.97
CA PHE A 6 -0.22 -0.70 4.99
C PHE A 6 1.31 -0.76 5.11
N LEU A 7 1.88 -0.23 6.19
CA LEU A 7 3.34 -0.18 6.40
C LEU A 7 3.86 -1.33 7.28
N ALA A 8 2.97 -2.21 7.73
CA ALA A 8 3.34 -3.35 8.55
C ALA A 8 4.15 -4.41 7.74
N PRO A 9 4.95 -5.26 8.42
CA PRO A 9 5.80 -6.25 7.75
C PRO A 9 5.01 -7.28 6.94
N GLU A 10 3.78 -7.57 7.34
CA GLU A 10 2.95 -8.60 6.73
C GLU A 10 2.66 -8.28 5.26
N LYS A 11 2.62 -9.33 4.45
CA LYS A 11 2.29 -9.21 3.03
C LYS A 11 0.86 -8.71 2.85
N ILE A 12 0.71 -7.72 1.97
CA ILE A 12 -0.60 -7.18 1.63
C ILE A 12 -1.49 -8.28 1.04
N SER A 13 -2.77 -8.23 1.37
CA SER A 13 -3.78 -9.13 0.84
C SER A 13 -5.08 -8.39 0.56
N ALA A 14 -5.90 -8.91 -0.34
CA ALA A 14 -7.21 -8.33 -0.65
C ALA A 14 -8.09 -8.20 0.60
N ALA A 15 -8.03 -9.19 1.51
CA ALA A 15 -8.76 -9.17 2.78
C ALA A 15 -8.31 -8.02 3.68
N LYS A 16 -7.00 -7.78 3.80
CA LYS A 16 -6.45 -6.67 4.59
C LYS A 16 -6.85 -5.33 4.01
N VAL A 17 -6.75 -5.15 2.69
CA VAL A 17 -7.14 -3.91 2.00
C VAL A 17 -8.61 -3.60 2.25
N ARG A 18 -9.49 -4.58 2.07
CA ARG A 18 -10.92 -4.43 2.36
C ARG A 18 -11.16 -4.00 3.81
N ALA A 19 -10.56 -4.71 4.76
CA ALA A 19 -10.76 -4.43 6.19
C ALA A 19 -10.32 -3.00 6.56
N VAL A 20 -9.18 -2.53 6.04
CA VAL A 20 -8.68 -1.16 6.28
C VAL A 20 -9.63 -0.12 5.69
N LEU A 21 -10.06 -0.29 4.43
CA LEU A 21 -10.95 0.67 3.78
C LEU A 21 -12.35 0.72 4.42
N GLU A 22 -12.90 -0.43 4.81
CA GLU A 22 -14.18 -0.51 5.52
C GLU A 22 -14.09 0.09 6.92
N ALA A 23 -12.99 -0.14 7.65
CA ALA A 23 -12.76 0.48 8.94
C ALA A 23 -12.65 2.01 8.81
N PHE A 24 -11.84 2.49 7.86
CA PHE A 24 -11.69 3.92 7.59
C PHE A 24 -13.03 4.57 7.23
N GLY A 25 -13.81 3.97 6.34
CA GLY A 25 -15.12 4.50 5.94
C GLY A 25 -16.14 4.56 7.09
N LYS A 26 -16.02 3.67 8.09
CA LYS A 26 -16.88 3.70 9.29
C LYS A 26 -16.48 4.80 10.28
N VAL A 27 -15.18 5.02 10.48
CA VAL A 27 -14.69 5.98 11.50
C VAL A 27 -14.54 7.40 10.96
N ALA A 28 -14.35 7.55 9.64
CA ALA A 28 -14.09 8.81 8.99
C ALA A 28 -14.76 8.84 7.60
N SER A 29 -16.09 8.79 7.57
CA SER A 29 -16.89 8.76 6.35
C SER A 29 -16.61 9.94 5.40
N ASP A 30 -16.41 11.14 5.96
CA ASP A 30 -16.05 12.35 5.21
C ASP A 30 -14.52 12.57 5.15
N GLY A 31 -13.75 11.59 5.62
CA GLY A 31 -12.30 11.66 5.70
C GLY A 31 -11.60 11.57 4.34
N TRP A 32 -10.40 12.14 4.31
CA TRP A 32 -9.44 12.02 3.21
C TRP A 32 -8.10 11.49 3.71
N SER A 33 -7.84 10.22 3.43
CA SER A 33 -6.59 9.55 3.79
C SER A 33 -5.53 9.80 2.72
N CYS A 34 -4.26 9.73 3.13
CA CYS A 34 -3.11 9.57 2.26
C CYS A 34 -2.52 8.18 2.51
N TRP A 35 -2.54 7.34 1.48
CA TRP A 35 -2.10 5.95 1.54
C TRP A 35 -0.64 5.82 1.11
N ALA A 36 0.09 4.89 1.72
CA ALA A 36 1.48 4.60 1.38
C ALA A 36 1.76 3.10 1.55
N PHE A 37 2.56 2.53 0.65
CA PHE A 37 3.15 1.20 0.83
C PHE A 37 4.61 1.28 1.26
N SER A 38 5.31 2.39 1.03
CA SER A 38 6.66 2.58 1.54
C SER A 38 6.87 4.00 2.05
N ASN A 39 7.89 4.13 2.87
CA ASN A 39 8.51 5.39 3.23
C ASN A 39 9.97 5.10 3.66
N HIS A 40 10.58 6.01 4.42
CA HIS A 40 11.96 5.87 4.91
C HIS A 40 12.09 4.97 6.15
N ASP A 41 10.99 4.62 6.82
CA ASP A 41 10.99 3.86 8.08
C ASP A 41 10.81 2.35 7.87
N VAL A 42 10.36 1.92 6.69
CA VAL A 42 10.00 0.52 6.43
C VAL A 42 10.75 -0.05 5.23
N MET A 43 10.93 -1.38 5.26
CA MET A 43 11.54 -2.11 4.15
C MET A 43 10.71 -1.97 2.88
N ARG A 44 11.37 -1.74 1.73
CA ARG A 44 10.69 -1.51 0.44
C ARG A 44 9.80 -2.69 0.02
N PRO A 45 8.65 -2.47 -0.66
CA PRO A 45 7.76 -3.54 -1.12
C PRO A 45 8.42 -4.62 -1.98
N ALA A 46 9.43 -4.24 -2.79
CA ALA A 46 10.24 -5.17 -3.57
C ALA A 46 10.88 -6.26 -2.71
N SER A 47 11.45 -5.90 -1.56
CA SER A 47 12.03 -6.87 -0.62
C SER A 47 11.00 -7.42 0.35
N ARG A 48 10.10 -6.58 0.85
CA ARG A 48 9.13 -6.93 1.91
C ARG A 48 8.07 -7.91 1.43
N TRP A 49 7.60 -7.77 0.19
CA TRP A 49 6.46 -8.53 -0.32
C TRP A 49 6.77 -9.31 -1.60
N ALA A 50 7.49 -8.70 -2.55
CA ALA A 50 7.71 -9.28 -3.87
C ALA A 50 8.79 -10.38 -3.90
N ALA A 51 9.66 -10.46 -2.89
CA ALA A 51 10.73 -11.47 -2.82
C ALA A 51 10.25 -12.93 -2.80
N SER A 52 8.97 -13.15 -2.48
CA SER A 52 8.32 -14.48 -2.45
C SER A 52 7.43 -14.74 -3.66
N GLU A 53 7.36 -13.82 -4.61
CA GLU A 53 6.51 -13.93 -5.80
C GLU A 53 7.25 -14.60 -6.96
N ALA A 54 6.50 -15.35 -7.78
CA ALA A 54 7.05 -15.97 -8.99
C ALA A 54 7.51 -14.93 -10.02
N ASP A 55 6.81 -13.80 -10.11
CA ASP A 55 7.17 -12.64 -10.93
C ASP A 55 7.13 -11.37 -10.06
N PRO A 56 8.26 -10.97 -9.48
CA PRO A 56 8.34 -9.78 -8.64
C PRO A 56 7.96 -8.50 -9.38
N THR A 57 8.33 -8.37 -10.66
CA THR A 57 8.04 -7.16 -11.44
C THR A 57 6.56 -7.02 -11.76
N ALA A 58 5.88 -8.11 -12.14
CA ALA A 58 4.45 -8.09 -12.35
C ALA A 58 3.68 -7.79 -11.05
N TYR A 59 4.10 -8.40 -9.94
CA TYR A 59 3.52 -8.14 -8.63
C TYR A 59 3.62 -6.66 -8.23
N LEU A 60 4.81 -6.08 -8.38
CA LEU A 60 5.07 -4.68 -8.04
C LEU A 60 4.21 -3.70 -8.86
N LYS A 61 4.02 -3.98 -10.16
CA LYS A 61 3.09 -3.22 -11.00
C LYS A 61 1.65 -3.28 -10.49
N VAL A 62 1.17 -4.47 -10.09
CA VAL A 62 -0.20 -4.66 -9.59
C VAL A 62 -0.42 -3.92 -8.27
N ILE A 63 0.52 -4.00 -7.31
CA ILE A 63 0.35 -3.28 -6.05
C ILE A 63 0.45 -1.76 -6.26
N SER A 64 1.31 -1.27 -7.15
CA SER A 64 1.37 0.16 -7.48
C SER A 64 0.07 0.64 -8.11
N ALA A 65 -0.50 -0.14 -9.04
CA ALA A 65 -1.81 0.16 -9.62
C ALA A 65 -2.93 0.16 -8.57
N LEU A 66 -2.89 -0.79 -7.63
CA LEU A 66 -3.83 -0.85 -6.50
C LEU A 66 -3.74 0.43 -5.65
N LEU A 67 -2.54 0.84 -5.24
CA LEU A 67 -2.31 2.04 -4.42
C LEU A 67 -2.88 3.28 -5.10
N MET A 68 -2.62 3.44 -6.41
CA MET A 68 -3.12 4.56 -7.21
C MET A 68 -4.63 4.54 -7.46
N SER A 69 -5.28 3.41 -7.20
CA SER A 69 -6.72 3.23 -7.37
C SER A 69 -7.51 3.39 -6.06
N LEU A 70 -6.84 3.52 -4.91
CA LEU A 70 -7.52 3.74 -3.64
C LEU A 70 -8.05 5.17 -3.55
N ARG A 71 -9.26 5.36 -3.02
CA ARG A 71 -9.80 6.69 -2.74
C ARG A 71 -8.96 7.38 -1.66
N GLY A 72 -8.23 8.42 -2.05
CA GLY A 72 -7.39 9.22 -1.17
C GLY A 72 -6.23 9.84 -1.94
N SER A 73 -5.36 10.53 -1.21
CA SER A 73 -4.04 10.89 -1.72
C SER A 73 -3.10 9.69 -1.65
N VAL A 74 -1.98 9.77 -2.38
CA VAL A 74 -0.94 8.73 -2.38
C VAL A 74 0.41 9.35 -2.05
N CYS A 75 1.15 8.70 -1.16
CA CYS A 75 2.58 8.89 -1.02
C CYS A 75 3.29 7.73 -1.74
N LEU A 76 4.04 8.08 -2.79
CA LEU A 76 4.94 7.17 -3.49
C LEU A 76 6.37 7.50 -3.06
N TYR A 77 7.10 6.52 -2.55
CA TYR A 77 8.47 6.71 -2.09
C TYR A 77 9.46 6.53 -3.24
N GLN A 78 10.51 7.37 -3.27
CA GLN A 78 11.53 7.33 -4.32
C GLN A 78 12.08 5.91 -4.54
N GLY A 79 12.04 5.46 -5.79
CA GLY A 79 12.43 4.11 -6.22
C GLY A 79 11.27 3.11 -6.29
N GLU A 80 10.10 3.37 -5.69
CA GLU A 80 8.90 2.53 -5.91
C GLU A 80 8.40 2.63 -7.36
N GLU A 81 8.65 3.74 -8.05
CA GLU A 81 8.30 3.92 -9.47
C GLU A 81 9.16 3.08 -10.41
N LEU A 82 10.30 2.55 -9.94
CA LEU A 82 11.25 1.76 -10.74
C LEU A 82 10.96 0.26 -10.71
N GLY A 83 10.07 -0.19 -9.84
CA GLY A 83 9.83 -1.60 -9.56
C GLY A 83 9.43 -1.77 -8.11
#